data_AF-A0AAU4LI07-F1
#
_entry.id   AF-A0AAU4LI07-F1
#
_cell.length_a   1.000
_cell.length_b   1.000
_cell.length_c   1.000
_cell.angle_alpha   90.00
_cell.angle_beta   90.00
_cell.angle_gamma   90.00
#
_symmetry.space_group_name_H-M   'P 1'
#
loop_
_entity.id
_entity.type
_entity.pdbx_description
1 polymer ?
#
loop_
_entity_poly.entity_id
_entity_poly.type
_entity_poly.pdbx_seq_one_letter_code
_entity_poly.pdbx_strand_id
1 'polypeptide(L)' 'MYATEQLYDEVAYIAYHFHWPMDVILDLEHLERRRYVDQIARLNRLAGGR' A
#
# COMPACT_ATOMS: atom_id res chain seq x y z
N MET A 1 -8.93 11.82 -13.75
CA MET A 1 -9.59 10.59 -13.27
C MET A 1 -8.60 9.57 -12.68
N TYR A 2 -7.30 9.62 -13.00
CA TYR A 2 -6.27 8.69 -12.52
C TYR A 2 -5.92 8.74 -11.02
N ALA A 3 -6.13 9.86 -10.34
CA ALA A 3 -5.73 10.01 -8.93
C ALA A 3 -6.55 9.12 -7.98
N THR A 4 -7.82 8.85 -8.32
CA THR A 4 -8.72 8.04 -7.49
C THR A 4 -8.45 6.56 -7.66
N GLU A 5 -8.18 6.11 -8.88
CA GLU A 5 -7.78 4.72 -9.16
C GLU A 5 -6.45 4.39 -8.46
N GLN A 6 -5.46 5.28 -8.57
CA GLN A 6 -4.20 5.13 -7.86
C GLN A 6 -4.39 5.04 -6.33
N LEU A 7 -5.26 5.87 -5.75
CA LEU A 7 -5.55 5.82 -4.31
C LEU A 7 -6.17 4.47 -3.92
N TYR A 8 -7.12 3.98 -4.72
CA TYR A 8 -7.78 2.71 -4.44
C TYR A 8 -6.79 1.54 -4.48
N ASP A 9 -5.88 1.53 -5.46
CA ASP A 9 -4.84 0.52 -5.58
C ASP A 9 -3.85 0.58 -4.41
N GLU A 10 -3.40 1.77 -4.00
CA GLU A 10 -2.52 1.96 -2.84
C GLU A 10 -3.18 1.40 -1.56
N VAL A 11 -4.46 1.72 -1.34
CA VAL A 11 -5.21 1.27 -0.15
C VAL A 11 -5.42 -0.24 -0.18
N ALA A 12 -5.88 -0.79 -1.31
CA ALA A 12 -6.12 -2.22 -1.47
C ALA A 12 -4.82 -3.04 -1.29
N TYR A 13 -3.70 -2.54 -1.83
CA TYR A 13 -2.41 -3.21 -1.71
C TYR A 13 -1.93 -3.28 -0.26
N ILE A 14 -2.03 -2.18 0.48
CA ILE A 14 -1.67 -2.14 1.90
C ILE A 14 -2.61 -3.03 2.72
N ALA A 15 -3.92 -2.93 2.48
CA ALA A 15 -4.92 -3.75 3.17
C ALA A 15 -4.68 -5.24 2.95
N TYR A 16 -4.35 -5.65 1.72
CA TYR A 16 -4.05 -7.05 1.39
C TYR A 16 -2.84 -7.60 2.16
N HIS A 17 -1.79 -6.78 2.34
CA HIS A 17 -0.56 -7.24 2.99
C HIS A 17 -0.58 -7.13 4.52
N PHE A 18 -1.09 -6.03 5.07
CA PHE A 18 -1.10 -5.80 6.52
C PHE A 18 -2.43 -6.11 7.19
N HIS A 19 -3.49 -6.38 6.41
CA HIS A 19 -4.84 -6.67 6.92
C HIS A 19 -5.40 -5.53 7.79
N TRP A 20 -4.89 -4.32 7.59
CA TRP A 20 -5.40 -3.12 8.23
C TRP A 20 -6.73 -2.73 7.59
N PRO A 21 -7.68 -2.18 8.38
CA PRO A 21 -8.94 -1.73 7.84
C PRO A 21 -8.72 -0.49 6.94
N MET A 22 -9.59 -0.32 5.94
CA MET A 22 -9.40 0.70 4.90
C MET A 22 -9.43 2.13 5.45
N ASP A 23 -10.24 2.39 6.47
CA ASP A 23 -10.34 3.67 7.16
C ASP A 23 -8.99 4.13 7.73
N VAL A 24 -8.29 3.23 8.44
CA VAL A 24 -6.95 3.49 8.98
C VAL A 24 -5.95 3.83 7.89
N ILE A 25 -6.05 3.20 6.71
CA ILE A 25 -5.12 3.44 5.59
C ILE A 25 -5.47 4.75 4.87
N LEU A 26 -6.76 5.11 4.80
CA LEU A 26 -7.23 6.37 4.23
C LEU A 26 -6.85 7.57 5.10
N ASP A 27 -6.72 7.38 6.42
CA ASP A 27 -6.27 8.41 7.37
C ASP A 27 -4.75 8.68 7.30
N LEU A 28 -3.97 7.81 6.64
CA LEU A 28 -2.54 8.04 6.44
C LEU A 28 -2.29 9.22 5.50
N GLU A 29 -1.25 10.01 5.82
CA GLU A 29 -0.76 11.00 4.87
C GLU A 29 -0.36 10.33 3.54
N HIS A 30 -0.57 11.03 2.42
CA HIS A 30 -0.23 10.51 1.09
C HIS A 30 1.22 9.98 1.00
N LEU A 31 2.16 10.65 1.69
CA LEU A 31 3.57 10.24 1.70
C LEU A 31 3.79 8.96 2.51
N GLU A 32 3.12 8.81 3.64
CA GLU A 32 3.21 7.62 4.49
C GLU A 32 2.63 6.40 3.79
N ARG A 33 1.46 6.55 3.17
CA ARG A 33 0.84 5.48 2.39
C ARG A 33 1.78 4.98 1.29
N ARG A 34 2.39 5.90 0.52
CA ARG A 34 3.38 5.55 -0.51
C ARG A 34 4.60 4.83 0.04
N ARG A 35 5.12 5.24 1.21
CA ARG A 35 6.24 4.55 1.88
C ARG A 35 5.90 3.09 2.20
N TYR A 36 4.68 2.82 2.66
CA TYR A 36 4.24 1.44 2.92
C TYR A 36 4.17 0.61 1.64
N VAL A 37 3.62 1.17 0.55
CA VAL A 37 3.61 0.51 -0.77
C VAL A 37 5.03 0.14 -1.21
N ASP A 38 5.98 1.08 -1.12
CA ASP A 38 7.38 0.85 -1.48
C ASP A 38 8.03 -0.24 -0.61
N GLN A 39 7.76 -0.23 0.69
CA GLN A 39 8.30 -1.20 1.63
C GLN A 39 7.75 -2.61 1.37
N ILE A 40 6.45 -2.74 1.13
CA ILE A 40 5.82 -4.02 0.77
C ILE A 40 6.43 -4.55 -0.52
N ALA A 41 6.57 -3.71 -1.55
CA ALA A 41 7.18 -4.12 -2.81
C ALA A 41 8.64 -4.57 -2.62
N ARG A 42 9.41 -3.89 -1.76
CA ARG A 42 10.77 -4.28 -1.40
C ARG A 42 10.81 -5.65 -0.71
N LEU A 43 9.93 -5.88 0.27
CA LEU A 43 9.84 -7.15 0.98
C LEU A 43 9.47 -8.31 0.05
N ASN A 44 8.49 -8.11 -0.84
CA ASN A 44 8.10 -9.12 -1.81
C ASN A 44 9.25 -9.49 -2.77
N ARG A 45 10.04 -8.51 -3.22
CA ARG A 45 11.24 -8.77 -4.03
C ARG A 45 12.30 -9.59 -3.28
N LEU A 46 12.48 -9.32 -1.98
CA LEU A 46 13.42 -10.08 -1.15
C LEU A 46 12.91 -11.51 -0.88
N ALA A 47 11.61 -11.67 -0.70
CA ALA A 47 10.98 -12.98 -0.43
C ALA A 47 10.91 -13.87 -1.66
N GLY A 48 10.65 -13.30 -2.84
CA GLY A 48 10.51 -14.03 -4.12
C GLY A 48 11.83 -14.41 -4.81
N GLY A 49 12.98 -14.09 -4.20
CA GLY A 49 14.31 -14.49 -4.67
C GLY A 49 14.77 -15.88 -4.20
N ARG A 50 13.83 -16.78 -3.85
CA ARG A 50 14.08 -18.16 -3.43
C ARG A 50 13.40 -19.16 -4.36
#